data_AF-A0A9P7AHL5-F1
#
_entry.id   AF-A0A9P7AHL5-F1
#
_cell.length_a   1.000
_cell.length_b   1.000
_cell.length_c   1.000
_cell.angle_alpha   90.00
_cell.angle_beta   90.00
_cell.angle_gamma   90.00
#
_symmetry.space_group_name_H-M   'P 1'
#
loop_
_entity.id
_entity.type
_entity.pdbx_description
1 polymer ?
#
loop_
_entity_poly.entity_id
_entity_poly.type
_entity_poly.pdbx_seq_one_letter_code
_entity_poly.pdbx_strand_id
1 'polypeptide(L)'
;MVFHAYVKQITDNWSARYVITFSSREVADEWWRAVSTSTVTTFVTSVQRVNAQFYTHNNLVASVTDTLTTTGVATQFLGKVFFTLLNDTVGRNTSIIPQLEHFADHISGNSFFIRSKVAPYDYWYYPQSSNSNATKAVYVSRTERTRFIVSRTANDTAGTVMIGPDKIVIKLTTTDLSVNVNATTAQVILSLAPLSELTFSTLLTNFTVGSSLSVSGENVKELLYTEHGEQWELA
;
A
#
# COMPACT_ATOMS: atom_id res chain seq x y z
N MET A 1 10.73 10.37 -1.90
CA MET A 1 10.78 10.35 -3.38
C MET A 1 9.43 10.77 -3.89
N VAL A 2 9.37 11.62 -4.91
CA VAL A 2 8.10 12.03 -5.53
C VAL A 2 7.42 10.85 -6.22
N PHE A 3 6.09 10.86 -6.23
CA PHE A 3 5.27 9.85 -6.90
C PHE A 3 4.48 10.52 -8.01
N HIS A 4 4.41 9.89 -9.17
CA HIS A 4 3.67 10.42 -10.32
C HIS A 4 2.58 9.43 -10.74
N ALA A 5 1.44 9.99 -11.14
CA ALA A 5 0.36 9.26 -11.76
C ALA A 5 -0.21 10.06 -12.94
N TYR A 6 -0.80 9.37 -13.91
CA TYR A 6 -1.62 10.02 -14.92
C TYR A 6 -3.05 10.14 -14.45
N VAL A 7 -3.71 11.20 -14.90
CA VAL A 7 -5.17 11.27 -14.91
C VAL A 7 -5.66 11.69 -16.29
N LYS A 8 -6.60 10.91 -16.82
CA LYS A 8 -7.18 11.12 -18.15
C LYS A 8 -8.67 11.35 -18.03
N GLN A 9 -9.22 12.35 -18.71
CA GLN A 9 -10.67 12.46 -18.75
C GLN A 9 -11.31 11.35 -19.59
N ILE A 10 -12.57 11.04 -19.30
CA ILE A 10 -13.30 9.91 -19.91
C ILE A 10 -14.18 10.29 -21.10
N THR A 11 -14.50 11.57 -21.29
CA THR A 11 -15.48 12.01 -22.30
C THR A 11 -14.90 12.10 -23.70
N ASP A 12 -13.59 12.27 -23.84
CA ASP A 12 -12.87 12.18 -25.10
C ASP A 12 -11.44 11.62 -24.92
N ASN A 13 -10.67 11.57 -26.01
CA ASN A 13 -9.30 11.06 -26.01
C ASN A 13 -8.22 12.16 -26.15
N TRP A 14 -8.58 13.43 -26.25
CA TRP A 14 -7.66 14.51 -26.62
C TRP A 14 -7.43 15.55 -25.53
N SER A 15 -8.43 15.87 -24.71
CA SER A 15 -8.39 17.01 -23.77
C SER A 15 -8.17 16.60 -22.30
N ALA A 16 -7.94 17.59 -21.43
CA ALA A 16 -7.92 17.49 -19.95
C ALA A 16 -7.17 16.27 -19.38
N ARG A 17 -5.92 16.10 -19.82
CA ARG A 17 -4.99 15.08 -19.35
C ARG A 17 -3.94 15.72 -18.45
N TYR A 18 -3.64 15.11 -17.32
CA TYR A 18 -2.66 15.64 -16.39
C TYR A 18 -1.68 14.57 -15.93
N VAL A 19 -0.45 14.99 -15.64
CA VAL A 19 0.38 14.28 -14.66
C VAL A 19 0.09 14.87 -13.30
N ILE A 20 -0.30 14.02 -12.37
CA ILE A 20 -0.38 14.35 -10.95
C ILE A 20 0.98 14.06 -10.34
N THR A 21 1.54 15.04 -9.63
CA THR A 21 2.77 14.89 -8.86
C THR A 21 2.44 14.97 -7.39
N PHE A 22 2.83 13.94 -6.65
CA PHE A 22 2.66 13.83 -5.20
C PHE A 22 4.02 13.86 -4.52
N SER A 23 4.10 14.45 -3.33
CA SER A 23 5.33 14.48 -2.53
C SER A 23 5.82 13.09 -2.12
N SER A 24 4.91 12.12 -2.04
CA SER A 24 5.20 10.70 -1.84
C SER A 24 4.03 9.83 -2.30
N ARG A 25 4.24 8.51 -2.33
CA ARG A 25 3.17 7.55 -2.64
C ARG A 25 2.08 7.56 -1.57
N GLU A 26 2.47 7.66 -0.30
CA GLU A 26 1.55 7.70 0.83
C GLU A 26 0.58 8.88 0.69
N VAL A 27 1.10 10.03 0.25
CA VAL A 27 0.28 11.21 -0.07
C VAL A 27 -0.68 10.96 -1.23
N ALA A 28 -0.31 10.15 -2.24
CA ALA A 28 -1.21 9.77 -3.34
C ALA A 28 -2.37 8.88 -2.85
N ASP A 29 -2.08 7.90 -1.99
CA ASP A 29 -3.07 7.02 -1.41
C ASP A 29 -4.01 7.78 -0.45
N GLU A 30 -3.47 8.68 0.38
CA GLU A 30 -4.23 9.57 1.27
C GLU A 30 -5.10 10.58 0.49
N TRP A 31 -4.57 11.19 -0.58
CA TRP A 31 -5.33 12.08 -1.45
C TRP A 31 -6.49 11.34 -2.12
N TRP A 32 -6.23 10.16 -2.69
CA TRP A 32 -7.29 9.33 -3.28
C TRP A 32 -8.36 8.98 -2.24
N ARG A 33 -7.94 8.64 -1.02
CA ARG A 33 -8.91 8.34 0.04
C ARG A 33 -9.79 9.55 0.35
N ALA A 34 -9.20 10.73 0.48
CA ALA A 34 -9.96 11.95 0.73
C ALA A 34 -10.96 12.27 -0.40
N VAL A 35 -10.55 12.11 -1.66
CA VAL A 35 -11.43 12.31 -2.82
C VAL A 35 -12.57 11.29 -2.85
N SER A 36 -12.25 9.99 -2.74
CA SER A 36 -13.22 8.89 -2.85
C SER A 36 -14.22 8.81 -1.70
N THR A 37 -13.85 9.32 -0.51
CA THR A 37 -14.76 9.38 0.65
C THR A 37 -15.25 10.81 0.95
N SER A 38 -15.08 11.74 0.01
CA SER A 38 -15.54 13.13 0.21
C SER A 38 -17.06 13.20 0.30
N THR A 39 -17.57 14.20 1.02
CA THR A 39 -19.01 14.48 1.07
C THR A 39 -19.52 15.16 -0.22
N VAL A 40 -18.60 15.64 -1.06
CA VAL A 40 -18.89 16.29 -2.35
C VAL A 40 -18.99 15.22 -3.44
N THR A 41 -20.20 14.67 -3.61
CA THR A 41 -20.47 13.49 -4.45
C THR A 41 -20.08 13.63 -5.92
N THR A 42 -20.00 14.85 -6.45
CA THR A 42 -19.52 15.11 -7.82
C THR A 42 -18.06 14.68 -8.01
N PHE A 43 -17.20 14.82 -6.99
CA PHE A 43 -15.80 14.36 -7.06
C PHE A 43 -15.69 12.85 -6.90
N VAL A 44 -16.48 12.25 -6.01
CA VAL A 44 -16.54 10.79 -5.81
C VAL A 44 -16.92 10.06 -7.09
N THR A 45 -17.84 10.64 -7.86
CA THR A 45 -18.31 10.05 -9.13
C THR A 45 -17.42 10.43 -10.31
N SER A 46 -16.92 11.67 -10.35
CA SER A 46 -16.06 12.16 -11.44
C SER A 46 -14.70 11.47 -11.43
N VAL A 47 -14.00 11.40 -10.29
CA VAL A 47 -12.62 10.93 -10.21
C VAL A 47 -12.60 9.46 -9.80
N GLN A 48 -11.96 8.61 -10.60
CA GLN A 48 -11.82 7.17 -10.34
C GLN A 48 -10.34 6.76 -10.39
N ARG A 49 -9.92 5.95 -9.43
CA ARG A 49 -8.61 5.28 -9.46
C ARG A 49 -8.72 3.98 -10.24
N VAL A 50 -7.91 3.82 -11.27
CA VAL A 50 -7.81 2.56 -12.03
C VAL A 50 -6.72 1.68 -11.44
N ASN A 51 -5.57 2.28 -11.12
CA ASN A 51 -4.47 1.68 -10.36
C ASN A 51 -3.63 2.80 -9.71
N ALA A 52 -2.56 2.43 -9.00
CA ALA A 52 -1.69 3.38 -8.30
C ALA A 52 -1.16 4.54 -9.18
N GLN A 53 -0.86 4.32 -10.46
CA GLN A 53 -0.31 5.36 -11.37
C GLN A 53 -1.29 5.83 -12.45
N PHE A 54 -2.56 5.40 -12.40
CA PHE A 54 -3.54 5.75 -13.43
C PHE A 54 -4.91 6.00 -12.84
N TYR A 55 -5.42 7.21 -13.09
CA TYR A 55 -6.73 7.69 -12.69
C TYR A 55 -7.51 8.14 -13.92
N THR A 56 -8.82 8.23 -13.76
CA THR A 56 -9.70 8.85 -14.74
C THR A 56 -10.53 9.94 -14.08
N HIS A 57 -10.97 10.92 -14.85
CA HIS A 57 -11.92 11.93 -14.36
C HIS A 57 -13.01 12.29 -15.37
N ASN A 58 -14.13 12.87 -14.94
CA ASN A 58 -15.14 13.44 -15.82
C ASN A 58 -15.18 14.96 -15.66
N ASN A 59 -14.49 15.67 -16.55
CA ASN A 59 -14.36 17.11 -16.50
C ASN A 59 -15.68 17.87 -16.69
N LEU A 60 -16.74 17.22 -17.18
CA LEU A 60 -18.09 17.80 -17.26
C LEU A 60 -18.83 17.76 -15.92
N VAL A 61 -18.37 16.92 -14.97
CA VAL A 61 -18.97 16.77 -13.63
C VAL A 61 -18.16 17.53 -12.59
N ALA A 62 -16.85 17.32 -12.57
CA ALA A 62 -15.91 18.03 -11.70
C ALA A 62 -14.49 17.90 -12.26
N SER A 63 -13.74 19.00 -12.30
CA SER A 63 -12.32 18.96 -12.68
C SER A 63 -11.50 18.35 -11.56
N VAL A 64 -10.64 17.37 -11.87
CA VAL A 64 -9.74 16.75 -10.89
C VAL A 64 -8.80 17.77 -10.21
N THR A 65 -8.46 18.88 -10.88
CA THR A 65 -7.60 19.93 -10.32
C THR A 65 -8.25 20.65 -9.14
N ASP A 66 -9.59 20.71 -9.14
CA ASP A 66 -10.36 21.44 -8.13
C ASP A 66 -10.47 20.66 -6.82
N THR A 67 -9.97 19.42 -6.79
CA THR A 67 -9.85 18.63 -5.54
C THR A 67 -9.02 19.35 -4.47
N LEU A 68 -8.06 20.19 -4.87
CA LEU A 68 -7.17 20.92 -3.97
C LEU A 68 -7.73 22.28 -3.50
N THR A 69 -8.79 22.77 -4.13
CA THR A 69 -9.38 24.09 -3.84
C THR A 69 -10.80 23.99 -3.32
N THR A 70 -11.49 22.88 -3.57
CA THR A 70 -12.87 22.67 -3.13
C THR A 70 -12.93 22.15 -1.69
N THR A 71 -13.51 22.97 -0.80
CA THR A 71 -13.74 22.60 0.61
C THR A 71 -14.51 21.28 0.72
N GLY A 72 -14.04 20.39 1.59
CA GLY A 72 -14.65 19.08 1.82
C GLY A 72 -14.18 17.97 0.88
N VAL A 73 -13.21 18.25 0.00
CA VAL A 73 -12.60 17.26 -0.90
C VAL A 73 -11.19 16.89 -0.44
N ALA A 74 -10.16 17.65 -0.84
CA ALA A 74 -8.76 17.32 -0.57
C ALA A 74 -7.87 18.57 -0.40
N THR A 75 -8.41 19.67 0.14
CA THR A 75 -7.71 20.95 0.30
C THR A 75 -6.49 20.86 1.23
N GLN A 76 -6.49 19.92 2.18
CA GLN A 76 -5.36 19.63 3.07
C GLN A 76 -4.11 19.11 2.34
N PHE A 77 -4.21 18.77 1.07
CA PHE A 77 -3.10 18.31 0.22
C PHE A 77 -2.49 19.44 -0.64
N LEU A 78 -2.97 20.68 -0.51
CA LEU A 78 -2.35 21.84 -1.14
C LEU A 78 -0.87 21.95 -0.70
N GLY A 79 0.03 22.10 -1.67
CA GLY A 79 1.49 22.11 -1.44
C GLY A 79 2.14 20.72 -1.35
N LYS A 80 1.35 19.63 -1.35
CA LYS A 80 1.84 18.24 -1.41
C LYS A 80 1.48 17.55 -2.73
N VAL A 81 0.48 18.07 -3.44
CA VAL A 81 -0.01 17.58 -4.71
C VAL A 81 -0.14 18.74 -5.69
N PHE A 82 0.24 18.52 -6.94
CA PHE A 82 -0.04 19.46 -8.03
C PHE A 82 -0.27 18.73 -9.34
N PHE A 83 -0.94 19.41 -10.27
CA PHE A 83 -1.33 18.88 -11.58
C PHE A 83 -0.57 19.63 -12.67
N THR A 84 0.05 18.89 -13.58
CA THR A 84 0.66 19.45 -14.78
C THR A 84 -0.21 19.07 -15.98
N LEU A 85 -0.79 20.07 -16.64
CA LEU A 85 -1.57 19.85 -17.85
C LEU A 85 -0.65 19.31 -18.96
N LEU A 86 -1.05 18.20 -19.55
CA LEU A 86 -0.39 17.63 -20.72
C LEU A 86 -0.95 18.25 -21.98
N ASN A 87 -0.12 18.33 -23.03
CA ASN A 87 -0.58 18.72 -24.36
C ASN A 87 -1.73 17.82 -24.84
N ASP A 88 -2.52 18.29 -25.80
CA ASP A 88 -3.52 17.48 -26.51
C ASP A 88 -2.88 16.41 -27.41
N THR A 89 -3.66 15.50 -28.00
CA THR A 89 -3.15 14.31 -28.74
C THR A 89 -2.26 14.64 -29.94
N VAL A 90 -2.33 15.86 -30.44
CA VAL A 90 -1.49 16.37 -31.54
C VAL A 90 -0.15 16.96 -31.06
N GLY A 91 0.05 17.08 -29.75
CA GLY A 91 1.30 17.53 -29.16
C GLY A 91 2.43 16.52 -29.33
N ARG A 92 3.65 17.00 -29.57
CA ARG A 92 4.83 16.16 -29.81
C ARG A 92 5.54 15.67 -28.54
N ASN A 93 5.01 16.00 -27.36
CA ASN A 93 5.65 15.65 -26.09
C ASN A 93 4.90 14.50 -25.42
N THR A 94 5.61 13.39 -25.20
CA THR A 94 5.18 12.33 -24.30
C THR A 94 5.77 12.59 -22.92
N SER A 95 4.92 12.84 -21.93
CA SER A 95 5.39 12.89 -20.54
C SER A 95 5.45 11.47 -20.02
N ILE A 96 6.53 10.73 -20.25
CA ILE A 96 6.69 9.36 -19.75
C ILE A 96 7.04 9.42 -18.27
N ILE A 97 6.15 8.96 -17.40
CA ILE A 97 6.47 8.74 -15.98
C ILE A 97 7.20 7.39 -15.86
N PRO A 98 8.22 7.28 -14.99
CA PRO A 98 8.89 6.00 -14.77
C PRO A 98 7.87 4.97 -14.29
N GLN A 99 7.93 3.77 -14.88
CA GLN A 99 7.18 2.64 -14.38
C GLN A 99 7.69 2.31 -12.98
N LEU A 100 6.75 2.10 -12.07
CA LEU A 100 7.08 1.63 -10.74
C LEU A 100 7.34 0.12 -10.79
N GLU A 101 8.59 -0.25 -11.02
CA GLU A 101 9.02 -1.64 -10.82
C GLU A 101 8.81 -1.99 -9.34
N HIS A 102 7.98 -3.01 -9.08
CA HIS A 102 7.71 -3.59 -7.75
C HIS A 102 6.76 -2.86 -6.79
N PHE A 103 5.89 -1.95 -7.27
CA PHE A 103 4.91 -1.29 -6.39
C PHE A 103 3.53 -1.94 -6.51
N ALA A 104 3.14 -2.74 -5.52
CA ALA A 104 1.80 -3.33 -5.44
C ALA A 104 0.77 -2.27 -5.02
N ASP A 105 -0.43 -2.25 -5.60
CA ASP A 105 -1.50 -1.35 -5.17
C ASP A 105 -2.00 -1.76 -3.77
N HIS A 106 -1.98 -0.85 -2.80
CA HIS A 106 -2.22 -1.14 -1.37
C HIS A 106 -3.71 -1.33 -1.06
N ILE A 107 -4.40 -2.11 -1.87
CA ILE A 107 -5.83 -2.35 -1.75
C ILE A 107 -6.10 -3.37 -0.64
N SER A 108 -6.98 -2.98 0.28
CA SER A 108 -7.43 -3.84 1.38
C SER A 108 -8.08 -5.12 0.87
N GLY A 109 -7.67 -6.25 1.43
CA GLY A 109 -8.14 -7.59 1.06
C GLY A 109 -7.28 -8.30 0.00
N ASN A 110 -6.33 -7.59 -0.62
CA ASN A 110 -5.41 -8.21 -1.55
C ASN A 110 -4.30 -9.00 -0.84
N SER A 111 -3.66 -9.87 -1.62
CA SER A 111 -2.54 -10.68 -1.19
C SER A 111 -1.21 -10.10 -1.66
N PHE A 112 -0.25 -10.00 -0.75
CA PHE A 112 1.04 -9.34 -0.96
C PHE A 112 2.18 -10.20 -0.43
N PHE A 113 3.36 -10.04 -1.04
CA PHE A 113 4.60 -10.30 -0.33
C PHE A 113 4.96 -9.06 0.50
N ILE A 114 5.59 -9.26 1.66
CA ILE A 114 6.09 -8.15 2.48
C ILE A 114 7.62 -8.18 2.40
N ARG A 115 8.22 -7.09 1.97
CA ARG A 115 9.63 -6.99 1.58
C ARG A 115 10.33 -5.83 2.27
N SER A 116 11.62 -6.00 2.59
CA SER A 116 12.43 -4.90 3.11
C SER A 116 12.76 -3.89 2.00
N LYS A 117 12.58 -2.60 2.28
CA LYS A 117 12.95 -1.52 1.36
C LYS A 117 14.46 -1.27 1.33
N VAL A 118 15.16 -1.56 2.44
CA VAL A 118 16.62 -1.40 2.54
C VAL A 118 17.37 -2.60 1.97
N ALA A 119 16.74 -3.78 1.97
CA ALA A 119 17.27 -5.00 1.36
C ALA A 119 16.19 -5.69 0.52
N PRO A 120 16.00 -5.32 -0.77
CA PRO A 120 14.90 -5.80 -1.62
C PRO A 120 14.87 -7.31 -1.94
N TYR A 121 15.78 -8.09 -1.39
CA TYR A 121 15.77 -9.55 -1.45
C TYR A 121 15.28 -10.19 -0.14
N ASP A 122 15.13 -9.42 0.93
CA ASP A 122 14.69 -9.90 2.24
C ASP A 122 13.15 -9.82 2.32
N TYR A 123 12.50 -10.98 2.39
CA TYR A 123 11.03 -11.13 2.41
C TYR A 123 10.55 -11.79 3.70
N TRP A 124 9.33 -11.44 4.12
CA TRP A 124 8.63 -12.18 5.17
C TRP A 124 8.33 -13.61 4.69
N TYR A 125 8.65 -14.56 5.55
CA TYR A 125 8.58 -15.99 5.26
C TYR A 125 8.06 -16.76 6.46
N TYR A 126 7.06 -17.60 6.22
CA TYR A 126 6.56 -18.57 7.17
C TYR A 126 6.86 -19.99 6.64
N PRO A 127 7.75 -20.75 7.31
CA PRO A 127 8.06 -22.12 6.92
C PRO A 127 6.88 -23.04 7.23
N GLN A 128 6.10 -23.36 6.19
CA GLN A 128 5.00 -24.30 6.30
C GLN A 128 5.56 -25.72 6.42
N SER A 129 5.85 -26.17 7.65
CA SER A 129 6.28 -27.55 7.90
C SER A 129 5.06 -28.47 8.01
N SER A 130 5.18 -29.67 7.42
CA SER A 130 4.21 -30.77 7.56
C SER A 130 4.19 -31.38 8.96
N ASN A 131 5.16 -31.04 9.82
CA ASN A 131 5.26 -31.57 11.17
C ASN A 131 4.57 -30.61 12.15
N SER A 132 3.69 -31.16 13.00
CA SER A 132 2.86 -30.46 13.99
C SER A 132 3.63 -29.65 15.07
N ASN A 133 4.96 -29.77 15.12
CA ASN A 133 5.85 -28.98 15.98
C ASN A 133 6.44 -27.74 15.25
N ALA A 134 5.91 -27.39 14.08
CA ALA A 134 6.32 -26.20 13.35
C ALA A 134 6.22 -24.95 14.23
N THR A 135 7.31 -24.19 14.30
CA THR A 135 7.30 -22.88 14.94
C THR A 135 6.26 -22.01 14.24
N LYS A 136 5.34 -21.39 14.98
CA LYS A 136 4.41 -20.40 14.43
C LYS A 136 5.10 -19.07 14.10
N ALA A 137 6.42 -19.00 14.15
CA ALA A 137 7.19 -17.78 13.92
C ALA A 137 7.24 -17.43 12.43
N VAL A 138 7.17 -16.13 12.16
CA VAL A 138 7.45 -15.54 10.85
C VAL A 138 8.90 -15.07 10.88
N TYR A 139 9.61 -15.32 9.79
CA TYR A 139 11.02 -15.04 9.62
C TYR A 139 11.23 -14.12 8.42
N VAL A 140 12.49 -13.75 8.20
CA VAL A 140 12.96 -13.08 7.00
C VAL A 140 13.84 -14.05 6.22
N SER A 141 13.54 -14.26 4.94
CA SER A 141 14.30 -15.12 4.03
C SER A 141 14.67 -14.38 2.74
N ARG A 142 15.78 -14.80 2.13
CA ARG A 142 16.23 -14.34 0.81
C ARG A 142 15.85 -15.28 -0.32
N THR A 143 15.59 -16.54 0.01
CA THR A 143 15.34 -17.63 -0.94
C THR A 143 13.85 -17.94 -1.04
N GLU A 144 13.12 -17.71 0.05
CA GLU A 144 11.71 -18.06 0.19
C GLU A 144 10.87 -16.84 0.59
N ARG A 145 9.57 -16.90 0.28
CA ARG A 145 8.63 -15.80 0.57
C ARG A 145 7.22 -16.32 0.77
N THR A 146 6.49 -15.69 1.67
CA THR A 146 5.09 -16.04 1.96
C THR A 146 4.16 -14.91 1.57
N ARG A 147 3.03 -15.27 0.96
CA ARG A 147 1.95 -14.33 0.66
C ARG A 147 1.04 -14.16 1.86
N PHE A 148 0.68 -12.92 2.14
CA PHE A 148 -0.25 -12.55 3.20
C PHE A 148 -1.40 -11.74 2.64
N ILE A 149 -2.61 -12.00 3.12
CA ILE A 149 -3.77 -11.12 2.88
C ILE A 149 -3.66 -9.97 3.88
N VAL A 150 -3.63 -8.74 3.39
CA VAL A 150 -3.63 -7.53 4.23
C VAL A 150 -4.93 -6.80 4.04
N SER A 151 -5.70 -6.65 5.11
CA SER A 151 -7.05 -6.06 5.07
C SER A 151 -7.29 -5.14 6.24
N ARG A 152 -8.09 -4.09 6.05
CA ARG A 152 -8.54 -3.23 7.15
C ARG A 152 -9.48 -4.01 8.09
N THR A 153 -9.48 -3.67 9.37
CA THR A 153 -10.33 -4.31 10.39
C THR A 153 -11.80 -3.87 10.34
N ALA A 154 -12.10 -2.73 9.72
CA ALA A 154 -13.47 -2.20 9.65
C ALA A 154 -14.33 -3.00 8.64
N ASN A 155 -15.57 -3.32 9.06
CA ASN A 155 -16.57 -3.95 8.21
C ASN A 155 -16.78 -3.09 6.95
N ASP A 156 -16.68 -3.70 5.76
CA ASP A 156 -16.97 -3.11 4.45
C ASP A 156 -15.86 -2.24 3.81
N THR A 157 -14.67 -2.83 3.63
CA THR A 157 -13.50 -2.08 3.14
C THR A 157 -12.64 -2.83 2.12
N ALA A 158 -13.13 -3.96 1.61
CA ALA A 158 -12.47 -4.64 0.50
C ALA A 158 -12.47 -3.74 -0.74
N GLY A 159 -11.34 -3.66 -1.45
CA GLY A 159 -11.22 -2.76 -2.61
C GLY A 159 -10.80 -1.32 -2.27
N THR A 160 -10.71 -0.96 -0.98
CA THR A 160 -10.31 0.38 -0.56
C THR A 160 -8.79 0.47 -0.37
N VAL A 161 -8.15 1.53 -0.88
CA VAL A 161 -6.70 1.76 -0.67
C VAL A 161 -6.39 1.96 0.81
N MET A 162 -5.46 1.22 1.38
CA MET A 162 -5.02 1.35 2.77
C MET A 162 -4.09 2.56 2.94
N ILE A 163 -4.29 3.33 4.02
CA ILE A 163 -3.46 4.48 4.38
C ILE A 163 -2.92 4.33 5.80
N GLY A 164 -1.86 5.06 6.16
CA GLY A 164 -1.10 4.86 7.41
C GLY A 164 -1.94 4.64 8.68
N PRO A 165 -2.94 5.49 8.96
CA PRO A 165 -3.78 5.37 10.16
C PRO A 165 -4.76 4.18 10.17
N ASP A 166 -4.96 3.48 9.04
CA ASP A 166 -5.90 2.37 8.99
C ASP A 166 -5.44 1.22 9.89
N LYS A 167 -6.31 0.75 10.77
CA LYS A 167 -6.12 -0.52 11.48
C LYS A 167 -6.25 -1.68 10.50
N ILE A 168 -5.32 -2.62 10.57
CA ILE A 168 -5.22 -3.74 9.63
C ILE A 168 -5.09 -5.10 10.34
N VAL A 169 -5.40 -6.15 9.60
CA VAL A 169 -5.07 -7.54 9.90
C VAL A 169 -4.24 -8.10 8.76
N ILE A 170 -3.22 -8.87 9.11
CA ILE A 170 -2.39 -9.61 8.15
C ILE A 170 -2.66 -11.09 8.39
N LYS A 171 -3.16 -11.81 7.39
CA LYS A 171 -3.51 -13.23 7.46
C LYS A 171 -2.69 -14.05 6.48
N LEU A 172 -2.47 -15.31 6.79
CA LEU A 172 -2.03 -16.28 5.77
C LEU A 172 -3.12 -16.45 4.71
N THR A 173 -2.71 -16.69 3.46
CA THR A 173 -3.64 -16.96 2.36
C THR A 173 -4.30 -18.34 2.45
N THR A 174 -3.68 -19.27 3.18
CA THR A 174 -4.04 -20.70 3.21
C THR A 174 -4.77 -21.12 4.48
N THR A 175 -4.77 -20.29 5.53
CA THR A 175 -5.33 -20.60 6.85
C THR A 175 -5.90 -19.34 7.50
N ASP A 176 -6.70 -19.49 8.55
CA ASP A 176 -7.21 -18.36 9.34
C ASP A 176 -6.18 -17.77 10.31
N LEU A 177 -4.92 -18.19 10.23
CA LEU A 177 -3.86 -17.65 11.08
C LEU A 177 -3.51 -16.21 10.67
N SER A 178 -3.43 -15.36 11.69
CA SER A 178 -3.10 -13.95 11.58
C SER A 178 -1.75 -13.66 12.22
N VAL A 179 -1.06 -12.64 11.71
CA VAL A 179 0.17 -12.14 12.29
C VAL A 179 -0.11 -11.51 13.66
N ASN A 180 0.74 -11.86 14.62
CA ASN A 180 0.75 -11.38 15.98
C ASN A 180 2.20 -11.20 16.45
N VAL A 181 2.39 -10.63 17.63
CA VAL A 181 3.70 -10.39 18.24
C VAL A 181 3.73 -11.10 19.59
N ASN A 182 4.76 -11.92 19.80
CA ASN A 182 5.00 -12.52 21.10
C ASN A 182 5.39 -11.42 22.09
N ALA A 183 4.59 -11.25 23.15
CA ALA A 183 4.77 -10.17 24.13
C ALA A 183 6.11 -10.24 24.89
N THR A 184 6.72 -11.41 24.99
CA THR A 184 7.98 -11.61 25.74
C THR A 184 9.20 -11.43 24.85
N THR A 185 9.16 -11.95 23.62
CA THR A 185 10.34 -11.99 22.73
C THR A 185 10.30 -10.94 21.62
N ALA A 186 9.18 -10.23 21.48
CA ALA A 186 8.87 -9.38 20.34
C ALA A 186 8.88 -10.10 18.98
N GLN A 187 9.02 -11.43 18.97
CA GLN A 187 9.06 -12.21 17.74
C GLN A 187 7.70 -12.20 17.06
N VAL A 188 7.71 -12.03 15.74
CA VAL A 188 6.50 -12.11 14.94
C VAL A 188 6.08 -13.56 14.81
N ILE A 189 4.82 -13.83 15.15
CA ILE A 189 4.23 -15.16 15.16
C ILE A 189 2.88 -15.17 14.46
N LEU A 190 2.36 -16.36 14.21
CA LEU A 190 1.02 -16.60 13.69
C LEU A 190 0.13 -17.17 14.80
N SER A 191 -1.07 -16.62 14.93
CA SER A 191 -2.08 -17.09 15.87
C SER A 191 -3.49 -16.90 15.32
N LEU A 192 -4.50 -17.52 15.94
CA LEU A 192 -5.89 -17.37 15.50
C LEU A 192 -6.45 -15.97 15.79
N ALA A 193 -5.94 -15.31 16.83
CA ALA A 193 -6.35 -13.97 17.21
C ALA A 193 -5.43 -12.93 16.52
N PRO A 194 -5.98 -11.99 15.74
CA PRO A 194 -5.18 -10.96 15.09
C PRO A 194 -4.59 -9.98 16.11
N LEU A 195 -3.50 -9.33 15.74
CA LEU A 195 -2.95 -8.21 16.51
C LEU A 195 -3.93 -7.02 16.46
N SER A 196 -4.49 -6.64 17.61
CA SER A 196 -5.62 -5.69 17.67
C SER A 196 -5.27 -4.24 17.34
N GLU A 197 -4.00 -3.86 17.43
CA GLU A 197 -3.53 -2.46 17.27
C GLU A 197 -2.53 -2.28 16.12
N LEU A 198 -2.45 -3.23 15.19
CA LEU A 198 -1.61 -3.05 14.01
C LEU A 198 -2.26 -2.03 13.06
N THR A 199 -1.52 -1.00 12.68
CA THR A 199 -1.91 -0.06 11.64
C THR A 199 -1.09 -0.30 10.39
N PHE A 200 -1.56 0.24 9.26
CA PHE A 200 -0.79 0.14 8.03
C PHE A 200 0.56 0.85 8.15
N SER A 201 0.65 1.98 8.87
CA SER A 201 1.93 2.62 9.15
C SER A 201 2.88 1.74 9.94
N THR A 202 2.42 1.05 10.99
CA THR A 202 3.29 0.19 11.80
C THR A 202 3.76 -1.04 11.05
N LEU A 203 2.96 -1.58 10.11
CA LEU A 203 3.45 -2.58 9.15
C LEU A 203 4.69 -2.09 8.38
N LEU A 204 4.68 -0.83 7.93
CA LEU A 204 5.73 -0.30 7.08
C LEU A 204 7.00 0.08 7.85
N THR A 205 6.96 0.25 9.19
CA THR A 205 8.09 0.83 9.95
C THR A 205 8.46 0.13 11.25
N ASN A 206 7.61 -0.75 11.81
CA ASN A 206 7.80 -1.26 13.18
C ASN A 206 8.29 -2.70 13.24
N PHE A 207 9.00 -3.15 12.20
CA PHE A 207 9.56 -4.49 12.15
C PHE A 207 11.04 -4.42 11.83
N THR A 208 11.85 -5.25 12.46
CA THR A 208 13.30 -5.31 12.25
C THR A 208 13.77 -6.75 12.10
N VAL A 209 14.98 -6.88 11.58
CA VAL A 209 15.63 -8.15 11.34
C VAL A 209 16.56 -8.48 12.51
N GLY A 210 16.35 -9.63 13.13
CA GLY A 210 17.16 -10.13 14.23
C GLY A 210 18.29 -11.06 13.79
N SER A 211 18.65 -11.99 14.67
CA SER A 211 19.76 -12.93 14.45
C SER A 211 19.47 -13.88 13.30
N SER A 212 20.53 -14.38 12.66
CA SER A 212 20.42 -15.48 11.70
C SER A 212 20.28 -16.82 12.41
N LEU A 213 19.45 -17.70 11.88
CA LEU A 213 19.21 -19.03 12.39
C LEU A 213 18.93 -20.03 11.26
N SER A 214 19.04 -21.32 11.56
CA SER A 214 18.67 -22.39 10.64
C SER A 214 17.32 -22.98 11.07
N VAL A 215 16.30 -22.85 10.21
CA VAL A 215 14.95 -23.38 10.44
C VAL A 215 14.57 -24.29 9.29
N SER A 216 14.25 -25.55 9.58
CA SER A 216 13.88 -26.54 8.56
C SER A 216 14.92 -26.71 7.43
N GLY A 217 16.21 -26.46 7.73
CA GLY A 217 17.31 -26.52 6.76
C GLY A 217 17.55 -25.23 5.98
N GLU A 218 16.74 -24.19 6.17
CA GLU A 218 16.89 -22.87 5.54
C GLU A 218 17.59 -21.88 6.48
N ASN A 219 18.50 -21.07 5.92
CA ASN A 219 19.10 -19.95 6.63
C ASN A 219 18.15 -18.76 6.58
N VAL A 220 17.50 -18.48 7.70
CA VAL A 220 16.55 -17.38 7.87
C VAL A 220 17.04 -16.41 8.94
N LYS A 221 16.39 -15.26 9.03
CA LYS A 221 16.62 -14.30 10.12
C LYS A 221 15.33 -14.10 10.90
N GLU A 222 15.45 -13.79 12.19
CA GLU A 222 14.27 -13.47 12.99
C GLU A 222 13.59 -12.20 12.46
N LEU A 223 12.26 -12.20 12.48
CA LEU A 223 11.45 -11.00 12.31
C LEU A 223 10.95 -10.57 13.69
N LEU A 224 11.29 -9.35 14.09
CA LEU A 224 10.97 -8.81 15.41
C LEU A 224 10.15 -7.54 15.26
N TYR A 225 9.20 -7.32 16.17
CA TYR A 225 8.47 -6.07 16.29
C TYR A 225 9.24 -5.08 17.17
N THR A 226 9.34 -3.82 16.75
CA THR A 226 10.02 -2.75 17.50
C THR A 226 9.45 -1.39 17.10
N GLU A 227 9.44 -0.41 18.00
CA GLU A 227 8.93 0.95 17.69
C GLU A 227 9.77 1.69 16.64
N HIS A 228 11.03 1.29 16.47
CA HIS A 228 11.99 1.89 15.54
C HIS A 228 12.58 0.82 14.64
N GLY A 229 11.74 0.24 13.79
CA GLY A 229 12.12 -0.83 12.86
C GLY A 229 12.74 -0.31 11.57
N GLU A 230 12.95 -1.27 10.67
CA GLU A 230 13.33 -1.01 9.29
C GLU A 230 12.11 -0.68 8.45
N GLN A 231 12.35 -0.16 7.24
CA GLN A 231 11.27 0.12 6.30
C GLN A 231 10.88 -1.12 5.50
N TRP A 232 9.58 -1.42 5.48
CA TRP A 232 8.97 -2.52 4.73
C TRP A 232 7.99 -1.99 3.68
N GLU A 233 7.66 -2.82 2.70
CA GLU A 233 6.67 -2.52 1.66
C GLU A 233 5.87 -3.76 1.26
N LEU A 234 4.69 -3.50 0.70
CA LEU A 234 3.87 -4.50 0.02
C LEU A 234 4.31 -4.64 -1.44
N ALA A 235 4.60 -5.87 -1.87
CA ALA A 235 5.11 -6.22 -3.19
C ALA A 235 4.29 -7.33 -3.87
#